data_AF-A0A2S5GFW5-F1
#
_entry.id   AF-A0A2S5GFW5-F1
#
_cell.length_a   1.000
_cell.length_b   1.000
_cell.length_c   1.000
_cell.angle_alpha   90.00
_cell.angle_beta   90.00
_cell.angle_gamma   90.00
#
_symmetry.space_group_name_H-M   'P 1'
#
loop_
_entity.id
_entity.type
_entity.pdbx_description
1 polymer ?
#
loop_
_entity_poly.entity_id
_entity_poly.type
_entity_poly.pdbx_seq_one_letter_code
_entity_poly.pdbx_strand_id
1 'polypeptide(L)'
;MYEDFRFYFDVDKVEKLNDSYVVYVKTRILDHEKFDYFEGVIRVELNPVGIYPKPGDIARAVSPKNLRGKLGSELKRYIKPQRRFLYELA
;
A
#
# COMPACT_ATOMS: atom_id res chain seq x y z
N MET A 1 9.03 10.82 19.80
CA MET A 1 8.12 11.69 19.03
C MET A 1 7.58 10.87 17.89
N TYR A 2 6.26 10.78 17.75
CA TYR A 2 5.66 10.10 16.61
C TYR A 2 5.87 11.00 15.41
N GLU A 3 6.81 10.65 14.54
CA GLU A 3 6.99 11.37 13.29
C GLU A 3 5.68 11.29 12.50
N ASP A 4 5.11 12.46 12.20
CA ASP A 4 3.88 12.61 11.42
C ASP A 4 4.18 12.30 9.95
N PHE A 5 4.36 11.00 9.66
CA PHE A 5 4.48 10.53 8.29
C PHE A 5 3.17 10.74 7.54
N ARG A 6 3.28 11.33 6.36
CA ARG A 6 2.21 11.49 5.39
C ARG A 6 2.35 10.44 4.30
N PHE A 7 1.25 9.76 4.01
CA PHE A 7 1.19 8.71 3.00
C PHE A 7 0.36 9.19 1.81
N TYR A 8 0.91 9.05 0.62
CA TYR A 8 0.22 9.30 -0.63
C TYR A 8 0.14 7.99 -1.39
N PHE A 9 -1.05 7.66 -1.87
CA PHE A 9 -1.33 6.43 -2.59
C PHE A 9 -2.06 6.72 -3.89
N ASP A 10 -1.65 6.00 -4.93
CA ASP A 10 -2.34 5.99 -6.21
C ASP A 10 -2.31 4.58 -6.79
N VAL A 11 -3.41 4.17 -7.42
CA VAL A 11 -3.49 2.84 -8.05
C VAL A 11 -2.87 2.94 -9.43
N ASP A 12 -1.78 2.20 -9.65
CA ASP A 12 -1.07 2.18 -10.93
C ASP A 12 -1.68 1.18 -11.90
N LYS A 13 -1.89 -0.06 -11.45
CA LYS A 13 -2.51 -1.13 -12.22
C LYS A 13 -3.12 -2.19 -11.31
N VAL A 14 -4.07 -2.94 -11.84
CA VAL A 14 -4.61 -4.15 -11.22
C VAL A 14 -4.37 -5.32 -12.16
N GLU A 15 -3.93 -6.44 -11.62
CA GLU A 15 -3.75 -7.68 -12.37
C GLU A 15 -4.58 -8.79 -11.72
N LYS A 16 -5.38 -9.49 -12.52
CA LYS A 16 -6.06 -10.70 -12.06
C LYS A 16 -5.11 -11.90 -12.08
N LEU A 17 -4.99 -12.60 -10.96
CA LEU A 17 -4.20 -13.81 -10.81
C LEU A 17 -5.08 -14.93 -10.25
N ASN A 18 -5.61 -15.78 -11.13
CA ASN A 18 -6.59 -16.82 -10.78
C ASN A 18 -7.80 -16.21 -10.04
N ASP A 19 -7.99 -16.59 -8.77
CA ASP A 19 -9.07 -16.13 -7.88
C ASP A 19 -8.67 -14.93 -7.00
N SER A 20 -7.47 -14.38 -7.18
CA SER A 20 -7.01 -13.17 -6.50
C SER A 20 -6.67 -12.05 -7.47
N TYR A 21 -6.52 -10.85 -6.93
CA TYR A 21 -6.12 -9.67 -7.68
C TYR A 21 -4.90 -9.06 -7.00
N VAL A 22 -3.93 -8.62 -7.81
CA VAL A 22 -2.76 -7.89 -7.33
C VAL A 22 -2.92 -6.45 -7.76
N VAL A 23 -3.03 -5.56 -6.78
CA VAL A 23 -3.09 -4.12 -6.98
C VAL A 23 -1.69 -3.56 -6.78
N TYR A 24 -1.20 -2.82 -7.77
CA TYR A 24 0.08 -2.12 -7.70
C TYR A 24 -0.20 -0.69 -7.26
N VAL A 25 0.24 -0.34 -6.05
CA VAL A 25 -0.04 0.97 -5.44
C VAL A 25 1.24 1.80 -5.45
N LYS A 26 1.27 2.86 -6.26
CA LYS A 26 2.26 3.91 -6.13
C LYS A 26 2.12 4.52 -4.75
N THR A 27 3.22 4.53 -4.02
CA THR A 27 3.29 4.93 -2.64
C THR A 27 4.39 5.94 -2.49
N ARG A 28 4.07 7.07 -1.88
CA ARG A 28 5.03 8.09 -1.48
C ARG A 28 4.86 8.40 -0.01
N ILE A 29 5.96 8.44 0.74
CA ILE A 29 5.99 8.67 2.18
C ILE A 29 6.85 9.89 2.44
N LEU A 30 6.25 10.92 3.02
CA LEU A 30 6.95 12.11 3.46
C LEU A 30 7.00 12.13 4.99
N ASP A 31 8.11 12.58 5.55
CA ASP A 31 8.15 12.91 6.98
C ASP A 31 7.52 14.30 7.26
N HIS A 32 7.63 14.72 8.51
CA HIS A 32 7.11 16.01 8.98
C HIS A 32 7.81 17.23 8.36
N GLU A 33 9.06 17.09 7.93
CA GLU A 33 9.84 18.13 7.24
C GLU A 33 9.60 18.12 5.71
N LYS A 34 8.72 17.23 5.24
CA LYS A 34 8.45 16.94 3.82
C LYS A 34 9.65 16.31 3.10
N PHE A 35 10.58 15.72 3.84
CA PHE A 35 11.63 14.91 3.26
C PHE A 35 11.03 13.62 2.70
N ASP A 36 11.51 13.21 1.52
CA ASP A 36 11.05 11.99 0.88
C ASP A 36 11.69 10.78 1.53
N TYR A 37 10.89 10.06 2.30
CA TYR A 37 11.34 8.87 3.00
C TYR A 37 11.31 7.63 2.10
N PHE A 38 10.35 7.60 1.16
CA PHE A 38 10.17 6.51 0.22
C PHE A 38 9.24 6.93 -0.92
N GLU A 39 9.62 6.60 -2.14
CA GLU A 39 8.76 6.63 -3.31
C GLU A 39 8.93 5.32 -4.10
N GLY A 40 7.82 4.64 -4.40
CA GLY A 40 7.86 3.37 -5.14
C GLY A 40 6.52 2.66 -5.20
N VAL A 41 6.53 1.41 -5.66
CA VAL A 41 5.32 0.61 -5.81
C VAL A 41 5.26 -0.50 -4.76
N ILE A 42 4.11 -0.61 -4.10
CA ILE A 42 3.82 -1.69 -3.16
C ILE A 42 2.67 -2.53 -3.71
N ARG A 43 2.88 -3.84 -3.79
CA ARG A 43 1.83 -4.77 -4.20
C ARG A 43 0.88 -5.05 -3.05
N VAL A 44 -0.40 -5.06 -3.33
CA VAL A 44 -1.48 -5.41 -2.39
C VAL A 44 -2.32 -6.51 -3.01
N GLU A 45 -2.37 -7.66 -2.38
CA GLU A 45 -3.21 -8.77 -2.81
C GLU A 45 -4.63 -8.61 -2.27
N LEU A 46 -5.61 -8.87 -3.13
CA LEU A 46 -7.03 -8.87 -2.82
C LEU A 46 -7.61 -10.24 -3.15
N ASN A 47 -8.29 -10.83 -2.19
CA ASN A 47 -9.04 -12.07 -2.38
C ASN A 47 -10.35 -11.99 -1.56
N PRO A 48 -11.24 -12.99 -1.62
CA PRO A 48 -12.49 -12.97 -0.87
C PRO A 48 -12.30 -12.73 0.64
N VAL A 49 -11.22 -13.27 1.22
CA VAL A 49 -10.91 -13.19 2.66
C VAL A 49 -10.51 -11.78 3.08
N GLY A 50 -9.71 -11.06 2.28
CA GLY A 50 -9.19 -9.77 2.73
C GLY A 50 -8.26 -9.02 1.78
N ILE A 51 -7.55 -8.06 2.39
CA ILE A 51 -6.62 -7.13 1.76
C ILE A 51 -5.24 -7.32 2.40
N TYR A 52 -4.26 -7.69 1.60
CA TYR A 52 -2.96 -8.14 2.07
C TYR A 52 -1.83 -7.37 1.36
N PRO A 53 -1.39 -6.23 1.93
CA PRO A 53 -0.17 -5.57 1.48
C PRO A 53 1.03 -6.51 1.59
N LYS A 54 1.85 -6.60 0.54
CA LYS A 54 2.94 -7.56 0.46
C LYS A 54 4.04 -7.24 1.50
N PRO A 55 4.29 -8.12 2.49
CA PRO A 55 5.23 -7.82 3.57
C PRO A 55 6.67 -7.54 3.08
N GLY A 56 7.11 -8.26 2.05
CA GLY A 56 8.44 -8.06 1.45
C GLY A 56 8.60 -6.74 0.70
N ASP A 57 7.51 -6.13 0.21
CA ASP A 57 7.57 -4.80 -0.40
C ASP A 57 7.62 -3.74 0.70
N ILE A 58 6.80 -3.88 1.74
CA ILE A 58 6.82 -3.00 2.92
C ILE A 58 8.18 -3.02 3.63
N ALA A 59 8.78 -4.19 3.82
CA ALA A 59 10.07 -4.32 4.48
C ALA A 59 11.22 -3.66 3.71
N ARG A 60 11.13 -3.65 2.37
CA ARG A 60 12.06 -2.95 1.47
C ARG A 60 11.81 -1.45 1.41
N ALA A 61 10.55 -1.03 1.51
CA ALA A 61 10.17 0.38 1.46
C ALA A 61 10.61 1.15 2.71
N VAL A 62 10.44 0.56 3.90
CA VAL A 62 10.69 1.25 5.17
C VAL A 62 11.45 0.37 6.16
N SER A 63 12.49 0.92 6.78
CA SER A 63 13.33 0.21 7.76
C SER A 63 12.68 0.09 9.15
N PRO A 64 12.12 1.17 9.74
CA PRO A 64 11.56 1.13 11.09
C PRO A 64 10.33 0.21 11.21
N LYS A 65 10.33 -0.69 12.20
CA LYS A 65 9.26 -1.70 12.40
C LYS A 65 7.88 -1.07 12.62
N ASN A 66 7.81 0.02 13.36
CA ASN A 66 6.58 0.79 13.59
C ASN A 66 6.03 1.40 12.29
N LEU A 67 6.89 1.95 11.44
CA LEU A 67 6.50 2.53 10.15
C LEU A 67 6.00 1.45 9.18
N ARG A 68 6.59 0.24 9.19
CA ARG A 68 6.06 -0.92 8.43
C ARG A 68 4.61 -1.23 8.79
N GLY A 69 4.30 -1.26 10.09
CA GLY A 69 2.94 -1.51 10.59
C GLY A 69 1.96 -0.40 10.20
N LYS A 70 2.38 0.86 10.31
CA LYS A 70 1.58 2.02 9.91
C LYS A 70 1.28 1.99 8.41
N LEU A 71 2.31 1.80 7.57
CA LEU A 71 2.19 1.70 6.12
C LEU A 71 1.22 0.59 5.69
N GLY A 72 1.35 -0.62 6.26
CA GLY A 72 0.42 -1.72 5.97
C GLY A 72 -1.02 -1.42 6.37
N SER A 73 -1.23 -0.66 7.45
CA SER A 73 -2.57 -0.28 7.91
C SER A 73 -3.19 0.79 7.02
N GLU A 74 -2.41 1.79 6.61
CA GLU A 74 -2.84 2.85 5.71
C GLU A 74 -3.14 2.33 4.30
N LEU A 75 -2.32 1.41 3.75
CA LEU A 75 -2.63 0.75 2.47
C LEU A 75 -3.96 -0.01 2.51
N LYS A 76 -4.25 -0.72 3.61
CA LYS A 76 -5.55 -1.39 3.77
C LYS A 76 -6.70 -0.38 3.83
N ARG A 77 -6.54 0.73 4.54
CA ARG A 77 -7.54 1.80 4.64
C ARG A 77 -7.82 2.44 3.29
N TYR A 78 -6.78 2.68 2.49
CA TYR A 78 -6.90 3.23 1.15
C TYR A 78 -7.62 2.28 0.19
N ILE A 79 -7.26 1.00 0.17
CA ILE A 79 -7.81 0.03 -0.78
C ILE A 79 -9.24 -0.42 -0.43
N LYS A 80 -9.58 -0.50 0.87
CA LYS A 80 -10.87 -1.03 1.33
C LYS A 80 -12.12 -0.38 0.71
N PRO A 81 -12.28 0.96 0.66
CA PRO A 81 -13.48 1.59 0.10
C PRO A 81 -13.64 1.36 -1.40
N GLN A 82 -12.53 1.26 -2.13
CA GLN A 82 -12.52 1.11 -3.59
C GLN A 82 -12.53 -0.34 -4.09
N ARG A 83 -12.49 -1.33 -3.18
CA ARG A 83 -12.36 -2.76 -3.50
C ARG A 83 -13.30 -3.25 -4.60
N ARG A 84 -14.55 -2.77 -4.64
CA ARG A 84 -15.54 -3.19 -5.65
C ARG A 84 -15.14 -2.77 -7.07
N PHE A 85 -14.62 -1.56 -7.21
CA PHE A 85 -14.20 -1.00 -8.50
C PHE A 85 -12.86 -1.55 -8.98
N LEU A 86 -11.99 -1.98 -8.05
CA LEU A 86 -10.70 -2.56 -8.43
C LEU A 86 -10.82 -3.84 -9.26
N TYR A 87 -11.92 -4.59 -9.12
CA TYR A 87 -12.17 -5.77 -9.95
C TYR A 87 -12.50 -5.43 -11.40
N GLU A 88 -12.99 -4.22 -11.67
CA GLU A 88 -13.34 -3.74 -13.02
C GLU A 88 -12.12 -3.20 -13.78
N LEU A 89 -11.01 -2.97 -13.08
CA LEU A 89 -9.76 -2.42 -13.61
C LEU A 89 -8.72 -3.50 -13.98
N ALA A 90 -9.08 -4.79 -13.84
CA ALA A 90 -8.17 -5.93 -13.92
C ALA A 90 -8.24 -6.70 -15.25
#